data_AF-A0A917KKQ9-F1
#
_entry.id   AF-A0A917KKQ9-F1
#
_cell.length_a   1.000
_cell.length_b   1.000
_cell.length_c   1.000
_cell.angle_alpha   90.00
_cell.angle_beta   90.00
_cell.angle_gamma   90.00
#
_symmetry.space_group_name_H-M   'P 1'
#
loop_
_entity.id
_entity.type
_entity.pdbx_description
1 polymer ?
#
loop_
_entity_poly.entity_id
_entity_poly.type
_entity_poly.pdbx_seq_one_letter_code
_entity_poly.pdbx_strand_id
1 'polypeptide(L)'
;MRPFRPLVFTLITSLALLLARPAAADSIDGHWCTERGMRLSISGPSIVTPGGARMQGEYGRHDFAYDAPPGEPGGGGRVVMRLRGEDLMQVQAAGLDPLWRRCGPATS
;
A
#
# COMPACT_ATOMS: atom_id res chain seq x y z
N MET A 1 -53.66 -0.62 31.17
CA MET A 1 -52.75 -1.05 30.09
C MET A 1 -51.37 -0.48 30.39
N ARG A 2 -50.37 -1.31 30.75
CA ARG A 2 -49.01 -0.87 31.09
C ARG A 2 -48.08 -0.91 29.86
N PRO A 3 -47.04 -0.07 29.81
CA PRO A 3 -46.49 0.51 28.58
C PRO A 3 -45.43 -0.37 27.89
N PHE A 4 -45.37 -0.26 26.57
CA PHE A 4 -44.32 -0.85 25.74
C PHE A 4 -42.99 -0.10 25.99
N ARG A 5 -42.00 -0.76 26.61
CA ARG A 5 -40.68 -0.20 26.94
C ARG A 5 -39.78 -0.20 25.70
N PRO A 6 -39.24 0.94 25.22
CA PRO A 6 -38.37 1.02 24.05
C PRO A 6 -36.91 0.58 24.32
N LEU A 7 -36.62 0.03 25.49
CA LEU A 7 -35.26 -0.21 26.00
C LEU A 7 -34.47 -1.26 25.19
N VAL A 8 -35.16 -2.16 24.47
CA VAL A 8 -34.54 -3.23 23.68
C VAL A 8 -33.93 -2.68 22.38
N PHE A 9 -34.51 -1.63 21.81
CA PHE A 9 -34.08 -1.10 20.50
C PHE A 9 -32.74 -0.36 20.59
N THR A 10 -32.46 0.29 21.73
CA THR A 10 -31.23 1.05 21.98
C THR A 10 -30.01 0.15 22.23
N LEU A 11 -30.22 -1.05 22.79
CA LEU A 11 -29.13 -1.99 23.11
C LEU A 11 -28.53 -2.61 21.84
N ILE A 12 -29.36 -2.88 20.82
CA ILE A 12 -28.93 -3.54 19.57
C ILE A 12 -28.06 -2.62 18.72
N THR A 13 -28.38 -1.33 18.66
CA THR A 13 -27.61 -0.34 17.89
C THR A 13 -26.20 -0.15 18.45
N SER A 14 -26.06 -0.28 19.78
CA SER A 14 -24.79 -0.10 20.49
C SER A 14 -23.78 -1.22 20.20
N LEU A 15 -24.26 -2.46 20.01
CA LEU A 15 -23.40 -3.61 19.75
C LEU A 15 -22.84 -3.64 18.31
N ALA A 16 -23.57 -3.09 17.34
CA ALA A 16 -23.15 -3.06 15.94
C ALA A 16 -21.91 -2.17 15.69
N LEU A 17 -21.74 -1.10 16.47
CA LEU A 17 -20.60 -0.17 16.36
C LEU A 17 -19.28 -0.79 16.85
N LEU A 18 -19.33 -1.76 17.77
CA LEU A 18 -18.15 -2.45 18.31
C LEU A 18 -17.55 -3.47 17.31
N LEU A 19 -18.30 -3.85 16.28
CA LEU A 19 -17.86 -4.79 15.24
C LEU A 19 -17.33 -4.09 13.98
N ALA A 20 -17.38 -2.75 13.93
CA ALA A 20 -16.82 -1.99 12.82
C ALA A 20 -15.28 -2.11 12.85
N ARG A 21 -14.73 -2.94 11.97
CA ARG A 21 -13.29 -2.98 11.74
C ARG A 21 -12.87 -1.66 11.08
N PRO A 22 -11.73 -1.07 11.50
CA PRO A 22 -11.15 0.03 10.74
C PRO A 22 -10.90 -0.47 9.32
N ALA A 23 -11.49 0.20 8.32
CA ALA A 23 -11.12 -0.05 6.94
C ALA A 23 -9.65 0.34 6.80
N ALA A 24 -8.79 -0.63 6.46
CA ALA A 24 -7.44 -0.31 6.03
C ALA A 24 -7.59 0.61 4.82
N ALA A 25 -7.16 1.85 4.96
CA ALA A 25 -7.17 2.76 3.86
C ALA A 25 -6.16 2.23 2.82
N ASP A 26 -6.65 1.67 1.70
CA ASP A 26 -5.82 1.27 0.55
C ASP A 26 -4.79 2.35 0.22
N SER A 27 -3.55 2.19 0.66
CA SER A 27 -2.44 3.11 0.34
C SER A 27 -1.30 2.32 -0.27
N ILE A 28 -0.67 2.89 -1.29
CA ILE A 28 0.55 2.36 -1.89
C ILE A 28 1.77 2.47 -0.96
N ASP A 29 1.65 3.24 0.13
CA ASP A 29 2.66 3.29 1.19
C ASP A 29 2.96 1.91 1.78
N GLY A 30 4.22 1.73 2.16
CA GLY A 30 4.71 0.54 2.83
C GLY A 30 5.90 -0.10 2.13
N HIS A 31 6.20 -1.32 2.55
CA HIS A 31 7.30 -2.11 2.01
C HIS A 31 6.78 -3.14 1.02
N TRP A 32 7.46 -3.22 -0.12
CA TRP A 32 7.08 -4.07 -1.23
C TRP A 32 8.24 -4.99 -1.60
N CYS A 33 7.91 -6.25 -1.86
CA CYS A 33 8.88 -7.29 -2.18
C CYS A 33 8.44 -8.11 -3.39
N THR A 34 9.42 -8.64 -4.13
CA THR A 34 9.19 -9.63 -5.20
C THR A 34 9.63 -11.00 -4.74
N GLU A 35 9.15 -12.04 -5.44
CA GLU A 35 9.60 -13.42 -5.19
C GLU A 35 11.10 -13.60 -5.48
N ARG A 36 11.66 -12.80 -6.40
CA ARG A 36 13.09 -12.80 -6.71
C ARG A 36 13.94 -12.01 -5.70
N GLY A 37 13.32 -11.48 -4.66
CA GLY A 37 14.02 -10.84 -3.54
C GLY A 37 14.27 -9.35 -3.72
N MET A 38 13.78 -8.70 -4.79
CA MET A 38 13.84 -7.25 -4.89
C MET A 38 12.93 -6.62 -3.84
N ARG A 39 13.32 -5.45 -3.32
CA ARG A 39 12.62 -4.73 -2.25
C ARG A 39 12.60 -3.24 -2.53
N LEU A 40 11.52 -2.57 -2.15
CA LEU A 40 11.43 -1.11 -2.16
C LEU A 40 10.50 -0.64 -1.05
N SER A 41 10.50 0.64 -0.75
CA SER A 41 9.54 1.22 0.20
C SER A 41 9.04 2.59 -0.23
N ILE A 42 7.75 2.86 -0.02
CA ILE A 42 7.10 4.13 -0.32
C ILE A 42 6.55 4.73 0.99
N SER A 43 6.76 6.03 1.18
CA SER A 43 6.19 6.81 2.28
C SER A 43 5.82 8.20 1.78
N GLY A 44 4.55 8.36 1.41
CA GLY A 44 4.07 9.50 0.64
C GLY A 44 4.90 9.67 -0.64
N PRO A 45 5.39 10.90 -0.95
CA PRO A 45 6.20 11.13 -2.14
C PRO A 45 7.61 10.51 -2.06
N SER A 46 8.04 9.99 -0.91
CA SER A 46 9.39 9.44 -0.74
C SER A 46 9.46 7.96 -1.11
N ILE A 47 10.51 7.56 -1.81
CA ILE A 47 10.79 6.17 -2.18
C ILE A 47 12.24 5.78 -1.86
N VAL A 48 12.41 4.53 -1.41
CA VAL A 48 13.69 3.82 -1.47
C VAL A 48 13.57 2.83 -2.62
N THR A 49 14.35 3.02 -3.68
CA THR A 49 14.31 2.17 -4.89
C THR A 49 14.90 0.79 -4.64
N PRO A 50 14.73 -0.17 -5.56
CA PRO A 50 15.39 -1.48 -5.47
C PRO A 50 16.92 -1.42 -5.44
N GLY A 51 17.53 -0.38 -6.03
CA GLY A 51 18.97 -0.12 -5.94
C GLY A 51 19.41 0.55 -4.62
N GLY A 52 18.45 0.99 -3.80
CA GLY A 52 18.69 1.63 -2.51
C GLY A 52 18.74 3.16 -2.56
N ALA A 53 18.54 3.79 -3.72
CA ALA A 53 18.45 5.24 -3.81
C ALA A 53 17.24 5.78 -3.06
N ARG A 54 17.46 6.86 -2.30
CA ARG A 54 16.39 7.62 -1.63
C ARG A 54 16.05 8.84 -2.47
N MET A 55 14.81 8.92 -2.92
CA MET A 55 14.38 10.01 -3.78
C MET A 55 12.87 10.28 -3.64
N GLN A 56 12.38 11.24 -4.42
CA GLN A 56 10.96 11.57 -4.49
C GLN A 56 10.36 11.13 -5.83
N GLY A 57 9.05 10.91 -5.84
CA GLY A 57 8.27 10.62 -7.04
C GLY A 57 6.90 11.28 -7.02
N GLU A 58 6.15 11.05 -8.10
CA GLU A 58 4.76 11.44 -8.25
C GLU A 58 3.89 10.48 -7.45
N TYR A 59 3.42 10.94 -6.30
CA TYR A 59 2.62 10.14 -5.38
C TYR A 59 1.12 10.39 -5.54
N GLY A 60 0.40 9.30 -5.75
CA GLY A 60 -1.03 9.18 -5.50
C GLY A 60 -1.29 8.13 -4.43
N ARG A 61 -2.50 8.12 -3.86
CA ARG A 61 -2.86 7.10 -2.86
C ARG A 61 -2.80 5.67 -3.40
N HIS A 62 -3.06 5.47 -4.70
CA HIS A 62 -3.12 4.16 -5.35
C HIS A 62 -2.08 3.98 -6.46
N ASP A 63 -1.23 4.96 -6.69
CA ASP A 63 -0.20 4.90 -7.72
C ASP A 63 1.02 5.72 -7.34
N PHE A 64 2.14 5.36 -7.94
CA PHE A 64 3.39 6.05 -7.76
C PHE A 64 4.16 6.00 -9.07
N ALA A 65 4.83 7.09 -9.42
CA ALA A 65 5.75 7.09 -10.55
C ALA A 65 7.05 7.84 -10.22
N TYR A 66 8.16 7.34 -10.75
CA TYR A 66 9.47 7.98 -10.66
C TYR A 66 10.33 7.58 -11.84
N ASP A 67 11.36 8.36 -12.12
CA ASP A 67 12.40 7.99 -13.07
C ASP A 67 13.53 7.28 -12.32
N ALA A 68 13.80 6.03 -12.67
CA ALA A 68 14.82 5.24 -12.01
C ALA A 68 16.22 5.86 -12.25
N PRO A 69 17.12 5.86 -11.27
CA PRO A 69 18.51 6.24 -11.50
C PRO A 69 19.17 5.36 -12.57
N PRO A 70 20.07 5.91 -13.41
CA PRO A 70 20.87 5.10 -14.33
C PRO A 70 21.67 4.03 -13.58
N GLY A 71 21.66 2.80 -14.10
CA GLY A 71 22.38 1.67 -13.48
C GLY A 71 21.61 0.90 -12.40
N GLU A 72 20.40 1.32 -12.06
CA GLU A 72 19.50 0.56 -11.17
C GLU A 72 18.48 -0.30 -11.96
N PRO A 73 17.87 -1.32 -11.31
CA PRO A 73 16.68 -1.97 -11.84
C PRO A 73 15.60 -0.93 -12.21
N GLY A 74 15.09 -0.98 -13.44
CA GLY A 74 14.29 0.11 -14.04
C GLY A 74 15.04 0.84 -15.17
N GLY A 75 16.36 0.65 -15.28
CA GLY A 75 17.15 0.95 -16.47
C GLY A 75 17.27 2.43 -16.82
N GLY A 76 17.18 3.34 -15.86
CA GLY A 76 17.19 4.79 -16.13
C GLY A 76 15.87 5.33 -16.71
N GLY A 77 14.84 4.48 -16.81
CA GLY A 77 13.55 4.83 -17.39
C GLY A 77 12.48 5.13 -16.34
N ARG A 78 11.32 5.55 -16.83
CA ARG A 78 10.15 5.81 -16.00
C ARG A 78 9.56 4.50 -15.47
N VAL A 79 9.37 4.44 -14.16
CA VAL A 79 8.72 3.35 -13.45
C VAL A 79 7.34 3.80 -13.01
N VAL A 80 6.31 3.07 -13.41
CA VAL A 80 4.92 3.34 -13.01
C VAL A 80 4.40 2.19 -12.17
N MET A 81 3.83 2.52 -11.03
CA MET A 81 3.34 1.57 -10.03
C MET A 81 1.87 1.84 -9.75
N ARG A 82 1.08 0.79 -9.64
CA ARG A 82 -0.33 0.88 -9.28
C ARG A 82 -0.72 -0.18 -8.28
N LEU A 83 -1.33 0.25 -7.19
CA LEU A 83 -1.89 -0.61 -6.17
C LEU A 83 -3.13 -1.35 -6.72
N ARG A 84 -3.22 -2.64 -6.44
CA ARG A 84 -4.29 -3.56 -6.84
C ARG A 84 -4.84 -4.23 -5.58
N GLY A 85 -5.92 -3.67 -5.03
CA GLY A 85 -6.45 -4.07 -3.72
C GLY A 85 -5.51 -3.62 -2.60
N GLU A 86 -5.41 -4.41 -1.53
CA GLU A 86 -4.58 -4.05 -0.38
C GLU A 86 -3.13 -4.51 -0.56
N ASP A 87 -2.86 -5.74 -1.04
CA ASP A 87 -1.56 -6.39 -0.85
C ASP A 87 -0.72 -6.59 -2.12
N LEU A 88 -1.19 -6.08 -3.26
CA LEU A 88 -0.54 -6.28 -4.55
C LEU A 88 -0.27 -4.95 -5.25
N MET A 89 0.97 -4.75 -5.69
CA MET A 89 1.37 -3.63 -6.52
C MET A 89 1.81 -4.14 -7.89
N GLN A 90 1.22 -3.58 -8.94
CA GLN A 90 1.58 -3.83 -10.32
C GLN A 90 2.58 -2.78 -10.79
N VAL A 91 3.69 -3.21 -11.38
CA VAL A 91 4.76 -2.33 -11.84
C VAL A 91 4.93 -2.45 -13.35
N GLN A 92 5.14 -1.31 -14.00
CA GLN A 92 5.40 -1.18 -15.42
C GLN A 92 6.77 -0.49 -15.59
N ALA A 93 7.79 -1.29 -15.86
CA ALA A 93 9.16 -0.85 -16.13
C ALA A 93 10.00 -1.99 -16.72
N ALA A 94 11.02 -1.65 -17.48
CA ALA A 94 11.99 -2.63 -17.97
C ALA A 94 12.90 -3.11 -16.83
N GLY A 95 13.16 -4.43 -16.79
CA GLY A 95 14.09 -5.02 -15.80
C GLY A 95 13.56 -5.09 -14.36
N LEU A 96 12.31 -4.71 -14.12
CA LEU A 96 11.62 -4.90 -12.83
C LEU A 96 10.59 -6.02 -12.93
N ASP A 97 10.33 -6.66 -11.79
CA ASP A 97 9.21 -7.59 -11.67
C ASP A 97 7.89 -6.83 -11.82
N PRO A 98 6.92 -7.38 -12.57
CA PRO A 98 5.65 -6.70 -12.77
C PRO A 98 4.72 -6.80 -11.56
N LEU A 99 4.98 -7.70 -10.60
CA LEU A 99 4.13 -7.98 -9.46
C LEU A 99 4.94 -7.97 -8.16
N TRP A 100 4.48 -7.16 -7.22
CA TRP A 100 5.10 -6.94 -5.92
C TRP A 100 4.05 -7.13 -4.84
N ARG A 101 4.42 -7.80 -3.75
CA ARG A 101 3.53 -8.03 -2.60
C ARG A 101 4.01 -7.25 -1.39
N ARG A 102 3.08 -6.94 -0.48
CA ARG A 102 3.46 -6.38 0.83
C ARG A 102 4.43 -7.31 1.56
N CYS A 103 5.36 -6.70 2.27
CA CYS A 103 6.28 -7.39 3.17
C CYS A 103 6.57 -6.55 4.41
N GLY A 104 7.26 -7.14 5.39
CA GLY A 104 7.73 -6.40 6.57
C GLY A 104 8.89 -5.44 6.25
N PRO A 105 9.23 -4.54 7.19
CA PRO A 105 10.42 -3.70 7.06
C PRO A 105 11.68 -4.57 6.96
N ALA A 106 12.75 -4.01 6.37
CA ALA A 106 14.04 -4.70 6.32
C ALA A 106 14.54 -4.97 7.75
N THR A 107 14.82 -6.23 8.07
CA THR A 107 15.47 -6.64 9.33
C THR A 107 16.98 -6.66 9.10
N SER A 108 17.75 -5.98 9.96
CA SER A 108 19.21 -5.98 9.92
C SER A 108 19.81 -7.17 10.65
#